data_AF-A0A535XID7-F1
#
_entry.id   AF-A0A535XID7-F1
#
_cell.length_a   1.000
_cell.length_b   1.000
_cell.length_c   1.000
_cell.angle_alpha   90.00
_cell.angle_beta   90.00
_cell.angle_gamma   90.00
#
_symmetry.space_group_name_H-M   'P 1'
#
loop_
_entity.id
_entity.type
_entity.pdbx_description
1 polymer ?
#
loop_
_entity_poly.entity_id
_entity_poly.type
_entity_poly.pdbx_seq_one_letter_code
_entity_poly.pdbx_strand_id
1 'polypeptide(L)'
;MSAPNTELRRAPVPNAMGHVVLAFAERVLAPRELAGLRDQLWRSRTYLYVTPGPLLIRRALQGFPEEVQRLGDRCPFYRYDERGGGGYWPDRNEIWLAAGVETYEGLRQVRLSACHELFHFICWNHPRYRADEDRGFARLRRAVAESRPVARGYPRYYRWVTGSFLRQGDHANVVEYFADIPTNFRDTAELPPSVAAHFAPLIDGAAFPADFDRGLADDPYELAAFQRSLAA
;
A
#
# COMPACT_ATOMS: atom_id res chain seq x y z
N MET A 1 -10.01 -12.76 8.59
CA MET A 1 -9.29 -12.58 9.86
C MET A 1 -10.06 -11.57 10.71
N SER A 2 -10.25 -11.82 12.01
CA SER A 2 -10.85 -10.81 12.90
C SER A 2 -9.87 -9.64 13.10
N ALA A 3 -10.38 -8.40 13.07
CA ALA A 3 -9.56 -7.24 13.40
C ALA A 3 -9.01 -7.37 14.83
N PRO A 4 -7.79 -6.88 15.10
CA PRO A 4 -7.26 -6.82 16.47
C PRO A 4 -8.24 -6.09 17.38
N ASN A 5 -8.44 -6.59 18.60
CA ASN A 5 -9.43 -6.04 19.53
C ASN A 5 -8.89 -4.90 20.40
N THR A 6 -7.57 -4.65 20.37
CA THR A 6 -6.91 -3.70 21.29
C THR A 6 -5.96 -2.78 20.54
N GLU A 7 -6.31 -1.49 20.53
CA GLU A 7 -5.43 -0.42 20.04
C GLU A 7 -4.30 -0.16 21.06
N LEU A 8 -3.06 -0.14 20.57
CA LEU A 8 -1.90 0.28 21.34
C LEU A 8 -1.84 1.82 21.37
N ARG A 9 -1.95 2.41 22.57
CA ARG A 9 -1.79 3.84 22.79
C ARG A 9 -0.50 4.14 23.55
N ARG A 10 0.21 5.18 23.14
CA ARG A 10 1.43 5.65 23.81
C ARG A 10 1.40 7.14 24.10
N ALA A 11 2.01 7.53 25.22
CA ALA A 11 2.18 8.93 25.57
C ALA A 11 3.05 9.68 24.53
N PRO A 12 2.76 10.96 24.24
CA PRO A 12 3.43 11.73 23.19
C PRO A 12 4.97 11.87 23.33
N VAL A 13 5.48 12.02 24.54
CA VAL A 13 6.91 12.30 24.77
C VAL A 13 7.80 11.07 24.48
N PRO A 14 7.54 9.87 25.06
CA PRO A 14 8.26 8.66 24.67
C PRO A 14 8.17 8.34 23.17
N ASN A 15 7.05 8.71 22.55
CA ASN A 15 6.78 8.52 21.13
C ASN A 15 7.68 9.41 20.26
N ALA A 16 7.82 10.70 20.59
CA ALA A 16 8.71 11.64 19.90
C ALA A 16 10.20 11.27 20.06
N MET A 17 10.61 10.79 21.24
CA MET A 17 11.98 10.32 21.45
C MET A 17 12.32 9.11 20.59
N GLY A 18 11.41 8.13 20.50
CA GLY A 18 11.58 6.96 19.64
C GLY A 18 11.76 7.32 18.18
N HIS A 19 11.02 8.33 17.72
CA HIS A 19 11.14 8.86 16.36
C HIS A 19 12.54 9.37 16.06
N VAL A 20 13.09 10.20 16.96
CA VAL A 20 14.43 10.78 16.79
C VAL A 20 15.50 9.68 16.81
N VAL A 21 15.41 8.75 17.77
CA VAL A 21 16.38 7.66 17.91
C VAL A 21 16.37 6.74 16.69
N LEU A 22 15.20 6.30 16.22
CA LEU A 22 15.10 5.42 15.05
C LEU A 22 15.57 6.11 13.77
N ALA A 23 15.17 7.37 13.55
CA ALA A 23 15.61 8.13 12.38
C ALA A 23 17.12 8.39 12.36
N PHE A 24 17.72 8.62 13.53
CA PHE A 24 19.18 8.74 13.67
C PHE A 24 19.88 7.40 13.42
N ALA A 25 19.39 6.32 14.04
CA ALA A 25 19.95 4.98 13.88
C ALA A 25 19.92 4.51 12.42
N GLU A 26 18.82 4.72 11.70
CA GLU A 26 18.68 4.41 10.26
C GLU A 26 19.71 5.14 9.38
N ARG A 27 20.18 6.31 9.82
CA ARG A 27 21.13 7.13 9.07
C ARG A 27 22.59 6.80 9.36
N VAL A 28 22.89 6.31 10.56
CA VAL A 28 24.27 6.24 11.08
C VAL A 28 24.78 4.81 11.23
N LEU A 29 23.91 3.85 11.56
CA LEU A 29 24.34 2.48 11.86
C LEU A 29 24.49 1.63 10.60
N ALA A 30 25.44 0.69 10.62
CA ALA A 30 25.53 -0.33 9.58
C ALA A 30 24.31 -1.28 9.65
N PRO A 31 23.93 -1.95 8.54
CA PRO A 31 22.72 -2.78 8.50
C PRO A 31 22.62 -3.84 9.61
N ARG A 32 23.74 -4.49 9.98
CA ARG A 32 23.76 -5.50 11.04
C ARG A 32 23.55 -4.91 12.44
N GLU A 33 24.16 -3.75 12.71
CA GLU A 33 24.02 -3.05 13.99
C GLU A 33 22.61 -2.49 14.16
N LEU A 34 22.05 -1.94 13.06
CA LEU A 34 20.67 -1.48 13.01
C LEU A 34 19.70 -2.64 13.29
N ALA A 35 19.91 -3.81 12.68
CA ALA A 35 19.07 -4.99 12.93
C ALA A 35 19.13 -5.43 14.40
N GLY A 36 20.33 -5.47 15.00
CA GLY A 36 20.51 -5.81 16.42
C GLY A 36 19.83 -4.82 17.36
N LEU A 37 20.00 -3.50 17.12
CA LEU A 37 19.32 -2.45 17.88
C LEU A 37 17.80 -2.62 17.81
N ARG A 38 17.25 -2.86 16.63
CA ARG A 38 15.81 -3.00 16.43
C ARG A 38 15.21 -4.22 17.12
N ASP A 39 15.89 -5.36 17.03
CA ASP A 39 15.49 -6.56 17.76
C ASP A 39 15.50 -6.31 19.28
N GLN A 40 16.55 -5.65 19.79
CA GLN A 40 16.62 -5.25 21.20
C GLN A 40 15.46 -4.32 21.59
N LEU A 41 15.22 -3.25 20.82
CA LEU A 41 14.15 -2.28 21.09
C LEU A 41 12.75 -2.88 21.04
N TRP A 42 12.54 -3.85 20.15
CA TRP A 42 11.31 -4.63 20.06
C TRP A 42 11.13 -5.51 21.31
N ARG A 43 12.14 -6.32 21.66
CA ARG A 43 12.11 -7.21 22.83
C ARG A 43 11.95 -6.45 24.15
N SER A 44 12.65 -5.32 24.29
CA SER A 44 12.58 -4.47 25.48
C SER A 44 11.34 -3.58 25.51
N ARG A 45 10.49 -3.63 24.48
CA ARG A 45 9.25 -2.85 24.38
C ARG A 45 9.52 -1.33 24.44
N THR A 46 10.73 -0.89 24.10
CA THR A 46 11.17 0.50 24.27
C THR A 46 10.56 1.43 23.22
N TYR A 47 10.39 1.02 21.96
CA TYR A 47 9.86 1.88 20.88
C TYR A 47 8.77 1.22 20.03
N LEU A 48 7.81 0.50 20.64
CA LEU A 48 6.78 -0.28 19.92
C LEU A 48 5.87 0.54 19.01
N TYR A 49 5.49 1.74 19.44
CA TYR A 49 4.67 2.67 18.67
C TYR A 49 5.34 4.03 18.72
N VAL A 50 5.49 4.62 17.52
CA VAL A 50 6.31 5.80 17.30
C VAL A 50 5.55 6.81 16.41
N THR A 51 4.86 6.40 15.33
CA THR A 51 4.01 7.33 14.54
C THR A 51 2.51 7.15 14.84
N PRO A 52 1.79 8.20 15.26
CA PRO A 52 0.33 8.14 15.36
C PRO A 52 -0.37 7.97 14.02
N GLY A 53 -1.49 7.26 13.99
CA GLY A 53 -2.28 6.97 12.77
C GLY A 53 -2.48 8.19 11.87
N PRO A 54 -3.03 9.32 12.37
CA PRO A 54 -3.22 10.53 11.56
C PRO A 54 -1.92 11.14 11.01
N LEU A 55 -0.79 11.01 11.73
CA LEU A 55 0.50 11.47 11.21
C LEU A 55 1.04 10.51 10.16
N LEU A 56 0.81 9.21 10.33
CA LEU A 56 1.23 8.17 9.39
C LEU A 56 0.46 8.28 8.07
N ILE A 57 -0.86 8.49 8.12
CA ILE A 57 -1.70 8.74 6.94
C ILE A 57 -1.14 9.90 6.12
N ARG A 58 -0.96 11.07 6.76
CA ARG A 58 -0.40 12.25 6.08
C ARG A 58 0.98 11.99 5.48
N ARG A 59 1.85 11.26 6.17
CA ARG A 59 3.18 10.90 5.67
C ARG A 59 3.14 9.86 4.54
N ALA A 60 2.21 8.92 4.58
CA ALA A 60 2.05 7.88 3.58
C ALA A 60 1.47 8.44 2.27
N LEU A 61 0.50 9.36 2.40
CA LEU A 61 -0.18 9.96 1.26
C LEU A 61 0.43 11.28 0.77
N GLN A 62 1.50 11.74 1.40
CA GLN A 62 2.23 12.93 0.97
C GLN A 62 2.59 12.81 -0.52
N GLY A 63 2.20 13.84 -1.30
CA GLY A 63 2.47 13.93 -2.73
C GLY A 63 1.39 13.38 -3.66
N PHE A 64 0.35 12.70 -3.13
CA PHE A 64 -0.83 12.33 -3.92
C PHE A 64 -1.81 13.50 -4.08
N PRO A 65 -2.79 13.40 -4.99
CA PRO A 65 -3.84 14.41 -5.16
C PRO A 65 -4.60 14.70 -3.86
N GLU A 66 -5.10 15.95 -3.73
CA GLU A 66 -5.83 16.38 -2.53
C GLU A 66 -7.07 15.54 -2.23
N GLU A 67 -7.74 15.02 -3.25
CA GLU A 67 -8.89 14.12 -3.07
C GLU A 67 -8.48 12.80 -2.40
N VAL A 68 -7.37 12.21 -2.83
CA VAL A 68 -6.80 11.00 -2.24
C VAL A 68 -6.40 11.23 -0.79
N GLN A 69 -5.75 12.36 -0.50
CA GLN A 69 -5.38 12.74 0.87
C GLN A 69 -6.62 12.95 1.76
N ARG A 70 -7.64 13.67 1.28
CA ARG A 70 -8.90 13.90 2.01
C ARG A 70 -9.67 12.61 2.28
N LEU A 71 -9.65 11.66 1.34
CA LEU A 71 -10.20 10.33 1.58
C LEU A 71 -9.42 9.62 2.69
N GLY A 72 -8.09 9.57 2.58
CA GLY A 72 -7.23 8.95 3.58
C GLY A 72 -7.42 9.51 5.00
N ASP A 73 -7.59 10.83 5.15
CA ASP A 73 -7.81 11.49 6.44
C ASP A 73 -9.09 11.04 7.16
N ARG A 74 -10.05 10.44 6.43
CA ARG A 74 -11.27 9.87 6.99
C ARG A 74 -11.10 8.44 7.49
N CYS A 75 -9.96 7.79 7.22
CA CYS A 75 -9.72 6.41 7.58
C CYS A 75 -9.59 6.24 9.11
N PRO A 76 -10.43 5.40 9.74
CA PRO A 76 -10.14 4.87 11.07
C PRO A 76 -8.86 4.02 10.98
N PHE A 77 -7.78 4.50 11.59
CA PHE A 77 -6.46 3.88 11.48
C PHE A 77 -5.90 3.59 12.87
N TYR A 78 -5.74 2.30 13.14
CA TYR A 78 -5.35 1.79 14.44
C TYR A 78 -4.00 1.08 14.38
N ARG A 79 -3.37 0.98 15.55
CA ARG A 79 -2.10 0.27 15.73
C ARG A 79 -2.30 -0.75 16.82
N TYR A 80 -1.74 -1.95 16.63
CA TYR A 80 -1.88 -3.05 17.58
C TYR A 80 -0.52 -3.64 17.92
N ASP A 81 -0.44 -4.27 19.09
CA ASP A 81 0.79 -4.77 19.69
C ASP A 81 1.26 -6.09 19.05
N GLU A 82 1.68 -5.99 17.79
CA GLU A 82 2.26 -7.09 17.04
C GLU A 82 3.57 -6.67 16.37
N ARG A 83 4.40 -7.67 16.06
CA ARG A 83 5.73 -7.44 15.46
C ARG A 83 5.63 -6.93 14.03
N GLY A 84 4.69 -7.47 13.26
CA GLY A 84 4.55 -7.18 11.85
C GLY A 84 3.16 -7.54 11.34
N GLY A 85 2.88 -7.12 10.11
CA GLY A 85 1.59 -7.31 9.46
C GLY A 85 0.63 -6.14 9.68
N GLY A 86 -0.54 -6.30 9.11
CA GLY A 86 -1.58 -5.28 9.04
C GLY A 86 -2.54 -5.62 7.92
N GLY A 87 -3.58 -4.81 7.81
CA GLY A 87 -4.57 -4.99 6.80
C GLY A 87 -5.60 -3.88 6.80
N TYR A 88 -6.33 -3.82 5.71
CA TYR A 88 -7.62 -3.17 5.62
C TYR A 88 -8.73 -4.18 5.92
N TRP A 89 -9.70 -3.78 6.74
CA TRP A 89 -10.90 -4.57 7.07
C TRP A 89 -12.13 -3.93 6.43
N PRO A 90 -12.61 -4.42 5.28
CA PRO A 90 -13.71 -3.81 4.54
C PRO A 90 -15.02 -3.71 5.33
N ASP A 91 -15.36 -4.76 6.09
CA ASP A 91 -16.61 -4.81 6.89
C ASP A 91 -16.69 -3.71 7.95
N ARG A 92 -15.53 -3.24 8.43
CA ARG A 92 -15.41 -2.20 9.46
C ARG A 92 -14.89 -0.88 8.90
N ASN A 93 -14.53 -0.85 7.62
CA ASN A 93 -13.93 0.26 6.91
C ASN A 93 -12.76 0.91 7.68
N GLU A 94 -11.84 0.09 8.18
CA GLU A 94 -10.74 0.54 9.05
C GLU A 94 -9.43 -0.18 8.69
N ILE A 95 -8.31 0.43 9.07
CA ILE A 95 -6.98 -0.15 8.91
C ILE A 95 -6.41 -0.47 10.29
N TRP A 96 -5.83 -1.65 10.44
CA TRP A 96 -4.96 -1.97 11.56
C TRP A 96 -3.58 -2.31 11.05
N LEU A 97 -2.57 -1.62 11.54
CA LEU A 97 -1.19 -1.89 11.17
C LEU A 97 -0.36 -2.16 12.42
N ALA A 98 0.43 -3.22 12.42
CA ALA A 98 1.19 -3.65 13.58
C ALA A 98 2.20 -2.57 13.99
N ALA A 99 2.26 -2.29 15.29
CA ALA A 99 3.11 -1.24 15.85
C ALA A 99 4.59 -1.56 15.61
N GLY A 100 4.96 -2.84 15.73
CA GLY A 100 6.32 -3.35 15.55
C GLY A 100 6.92 -3.16 14.17
N VAL A 101 6.13 -2.91 13.12
CA VAL A 101 6.68 -2.61 11.78
C VAL A 101 7.62 -1.39 11.86
N GLU A 102 7.34 -0.41 12.72
CA GLU A 102 8.18 0.79 12.85
C GLU A 102 9.49 0.53 13.57
N THR A 103 9.41 -0.24 14.64
CA THR A 103 10.55 -0.60 15.47
C THR A 103 11.45 -1.62 14.79
N TYR A 104 10.85 -2.58 14.07
CA TYR A 104 11.52 -3.77 13.55
C TYR A 104 11.85 -3.63 12.06
N GLU A 105 10.86 -3.29 11.22
CA GLU A 105 11.04 -3.20 9.75
C GLU A 105 11.52 -1.81 9.29
N GLY A 106 11.16 -0.75 10.01
CA GLY A 106 11.72 0.59 9.87
C GLY A 106 10.75 1.63 9.32
N LEU A 107 11.11 2.91 9.46
CA LEU A 107 10.22 4.05 9.18
C LEU A 107 9.76 4.06 7.72
N ARG A 108 10.68 3.78 6.79
CA ARG A 108 10.33 3.68 5.37
C ARG A 108 9.33 2.55 5.11
N GLN A 109 9.53 1.39 5.72
CA GLN A 109 8.64 0.24 5.52
C GLN A 109 7.25 0.49 6.10
N VAL A 110 7.14 1.16 7.25
CA VAL A 110 5.83 1.55 7.81
C VAL A 110 5.08 2.46 6.88
N ARG A 111 5.75 3.47 6.31
CA ARG A 111 5.11 4.39 5.36
C ARG A 111 4.59 3.66 4.12
N LEU A 112 5.37 2.71 3.59
CA LEU A 112 4.95 1.89 2.46
C LEU A 112 3.78 0.98 2.83
N SER A 113 3.84 0.31 3.98
CA SER A 113 2.77 -0.57 4.45
C SER A 113 1.48 0.22 4.69
N ALA A 114 1.57 1.39 5.35
CA ALA A 114 0.41 2.26 5.54
C ALA A 114 -0.13 2.80 4.21
N CYS A 115 0.74 3.15 3.27
CA CYS A 115 0.32 3.58 1.93
C CYS A 115 -0.46 2.48 1.22
N HIS A 116 0.06 1.26 1.23
CA HIS A 116 -0.59 0.09 0.65
C HIS A 116 -1.99 -0.13 1.24
N GLU A 117 -2.12 -0.21 2.57
CA GLU A 117 -3.42 -0.39 3.22
C GLU A 117 -4.38 0.79 2.96
N LEU A 118 -3.85 2.01 2.88
CA LEU A 118 -4.65 3.19 2.54
C LEU A 118 -5.20 3.11 1.13
N PHE A 119 -4.51 2.49 0.18
CA PHE A 119 -5.06 2.29 -1.16
C PHE A 119 -6.18 1.25 -1.21
N HIS A 120 -6.16 0.22 -0.36
CA HIS A 120 -7.33 -0.63 -0.17
C HIS A 120 -8.52 0.18 0.36
N PHE A 121 -8.30 1.02 1.39
CA PHE A 121 -9.33 1.93 1.90
C PHE A 121 -9.83 2.92 0.82
N ILE A 122 -8.92 3.52 0.06
CA ILE A 122 -9.27 4.48 -1.01
C ILE A 122 -10.08 3.77 -2.11
N CYS A 123 -9.71 2.55 -2.50
CA CYS A 123 -10.47 1.76 -3.47
C CYS A 123 -11.92 1.60 -3.02
N TRP A 124 -12.09 1.14 -1.79
CA TRP A 124 -13.39 0.87 -1.19
C TRP A 124 -14.28 2.11 -1.07
N ASN A 125 -13.67 3.29 -0.84
CA ASN A 125 -14.38 4.54 -0.58
C ASN A 125 -14.46 5.48 -1.80
N HIS A 126 -13.75 5.19 -2.89
CA HIS A 126 -13.82 5.96 -4.12
C HIS A 126 -14.85 5.34 -5.09
N PRO A 127 -15.96 6.04 -5.44
CA PRO A 127 -17.11 5.43 -6.11
C PRO A 127 -16.78 4.63 -7.39
N ARG A 128 -15.88 5.17 -8.22
CA ARG A 128 -15.50 4.51 -9.48
C ARG A 128 -14.61 3.29 -9.30
N TYR A 129 -13.70 3.31 -8.34
CA TYR A 129 -12.79 2.18 -8.09
C TYR A 129 -13.51 1.09 -7.31
N ARG A 130 -14.39 1.48 -6.38
CA ARG A 130 -15.32 0.57 -5.72
C ARG A 130 -16.19 -0.19 -6.71
N ALA A 131 -16.75 0.51 -7.70
CA ALA A 131 -17.56 -0.12 -8.74
C ALA A 131 -16.75 -1.09 -9.64
N ASP A 132 -15.43 -0.87 -9.79
CA ASP A 132 -14.55 -1.81 -10.48
C ASP A 132 -14.22 -3.03 -9.59
N GLU A 133 -13.91 -2.81 -8.32
CA GLU A 133 -13.69 -3.86 -7.32
C GLU A 133 -14.89 -4.80 -7.19
N ASP A 134 -16.11 -4.26 -7.11
CA ASP A 134 -17.36 -5.03 -7.06
C ASP A 134 -17.56 -5.96 -8.28
N ARG A 135 -16.85 -5.70 -9.38
CA ARG A 135 -16.83 -6.49 -10.62
C ARG A 135 -15.55 -7.33 -10.76
N GLY A 136 -14.85 -7.59 -9.66
CA GLY A 136 -13.58 -8.32 -9.68
C GLY A 136 -12.50 -7.58 -10.48
N PHE A 137 -12.47 -6.25 -10.37
CA PHE A 137 -11.48 -5.38 -11.01
C PHE A 137 -11.40 -5.57 -12.53
N ALA A 138 -12.54 -5.68 -13.21
CA ALA A 138 -12.59 -5.94 -14.64
C ALA A 138 -11.79 -4.90 -15.46
N ARG A 139 -11.79 -3.61 -15.07
CA ARG A 139 -11.05 -2.55 -15.78
C ARG A 139 -9.58 -2.70 -15.58
N LEU A 140 -9.15 -2.88 -14.34
CA LEU A 140 -7.75 -3.07 -14.03
C LEU A 140 -7.20 -4.32 -14.73
N ARG A 141 -7.94 -5.44 -14.72
CA ARG A 141 -7.55 -6.66 -15.46
C ARG A 141 -7.38 -6.40 -16.96
N ARG A 142 -8.29 -5.65 -17.57
CA ARG A 142 -8.18 -5.25 -18.97
C ARG A 142 -6.96 -4.37 -19.22
N ALA A 143 -6.74 -3.36 -18.39
CA ALA A 143 -5.57 -2.48 -18.50
C ALA A 143 -4.25 -3.26 -18.39
N VAL A 144 -4.17 -4.23 -17.48
CA VAL A 144 -3.03 -5.13 -17.33
C VAL A 144 -2.85 -5.98 -18.59
N ALA A 145 -3.91 -6.61 -19.11
CA ALA A 145 -3.84 -7.42 -20.32
C ALA A 145 -3.37 -6.61 -21.55
N GLU A 146 -3.88 -5.39 -21.71
CA GLU A 146 -3.48 -4.45 -22.78
C GLU A 146 -2.04 -3.98 -22.63
N SER A 147 -1.50 -3.91 -21.41
CA SER A 147 -0.13 -3.49 -21.15
C SER A 147 0.92 -4.54 -21.54
N ARG A 148 0.52 -5.81 -21.60
CA ARG A 148 1.43 -6.95 -21.74
C ARG A 148 2.42 -6.84 -22.90
N PRO A 149 2.02 -6.43 -24.13
CA PRO A 149 2.95 -6.36 -25.26
C PRO A 149 4.05 -5.31 -25.10
N VAL A 150 3.82 -4.27 -24.29
CA VAL A 150 4.71 -3.11 -24.15
C VAL A 150 5.42 -3.07 -22.80
N ALA A 151 5.08 -3.95 -21.85
CA ALA A 151 5.60 -3.92 -20.48
C ALA A 151 7.13 -3.92 -20.39
N ARG A 152 7.84 -4.63 -21.28
CA ARG A 152 9.31 -4.65 -21.32
C ARG A 152 9.94 -3.29 -21.63
N GLY A 153 9.20 -2.38 -22.28
CA GLY A 153 9.60 -0.98 -22.49
C GLY A 153 9.58 -0.13 -21.22
N TYR A 154 9.00 -0.65 -20.12
CA TYR A 154 8.90 -0.02 -18.81
C TYR A 154 9.70 -0.83 -17.78
N PRO A 155 11.05 -0.71 -17.76
CA PRO A 155 11.92 -1.68 -17.10
C PRO A 155 11.80 -1.71 -15.57
N ARG A 156 11.38 -0.63 -14.92
CA ARG A 156 11.13 -0.63 -13.46
C ARG A 156 9.86 -1.41 -13.13
N TYR A 157 8.77 -1.13 -13.84
CA TYR A 157 7.51 -1.86 -13.75
C TYR A 157 7.70 -3.35 -14.04
N TYR A 158 8.31 -3.69 -15.17
CA TYR A 158 8.51 -5.09 -15.57
C TYR A 158 9.35 -5.89 -14.58
N ARG A 159 10.45 -5.31 -14.06
CA ARG A 159 11.29 -5.96 -13.04
C ARG A 159 10.57 -6.13 -11.71
N TRP A 160 9.74 -5.17 -11.31
CA TRP A 160 8.92 -5.31 -10.12
C TRP A 160 7.88 -6.42 -10.29
N VAL A 161 7.14 -6.46 -11.42
CA VAL A 161 6.15 -7.50 -11.70
C VAL A 161 6.78 -8.89 -11.64
N THR A 162 7.84 -9.12 -12.42
CA THR A 162 8.45 -10.45 -12.59
C THR A 162 9.37 -10.85 -11.43
N GLY A 163 10.04 -9.88 -10.80
CA GLY A 163 11.04 -10.10 -9.77
C GLY A 163 10.50 -10.00 -8.34
N SER A 164 9.35 -9.35 -8.12
CA SER A 164 8.77 -9.12 -6.80
C SER A 164 7.32 -9.54 -6.72
N PHE A 165 6.42 -8.90 -7.48
CA PHE A 165 4.97 -9.09 -7.35
C PHE A 165 4.54 -10.54 -7.60
N LEU A 166 4.87 -11.11 -8.76
CA LEU A 166 4.50 -12.50 -9.11
C LEU A 166 5.11 -13.56 -8.18
N ARG A 167 6.16 -13.23 -7.42
CA ARG A 167 6.77 -14.17 -6.47
C ARG A 167 5.98 -14.28 -5.15
N GLN A 168 4.98 -13.43 -4.95
CA GLN A 168 4.14 -13.45 -3.76
C GLN A 168 3.07 -14.56 -3.78
N GLY A 169 2.98 -15.35 -4.86
CA GLY A 169 2.02 -16.47 -4.96
C GLY A 169 0.58 -15.97 -5.00
N ASP A 170 -0.26 -16.43 -4.08
CA ASP A 170 -1.69 -16.06 -4.04
C ASP A 170 -1.92 -14.57 -3.69
N HIS A 171 -0.92 -13.91 -3.11
CA HIS A 171 -0.92 -12.45 -2.91
C HIS A 171 -0.61 -11.67 -4.21
N ALA A 172 -0.16 -12.33 -5.28
CA ALA A 172 -0.05 -11.71 -6.60
C ALA A 172 -1.42 -11.66 -7.30
N ASN A 173 -2.41 -11.07 -6.63
CA ASN A 173 -3.80 -10.98 -7.08
C ASN A 173 -4.17 -9.52 -7.44
N VAL A 174 -5.35 -9.32 -8.02
CA VAL A 174 -5.71 -8.01 -8.58
C VAL A 174 -5.98 -6.94 -7.50
N VAL A 175 -6.46 -7.35 -6.32
CA VAL A 175 -6.70 -6.47 -5.17
C VAL A 175 -5.36 -5.92 -4.68
N GLU A 176 -4.38 -6.80 -4.47
CA GLU A 176 -3.04 -6.40 -4.03
C GLU A 176 -2.31 -5.59 -5.10
N TYR A 177 -2.47 -5.94 -6.38
CA TYR A 177 -1.91 -5.17 -7.49
C TYR A 177 -2.43 -3.72 -7.46
N PHE A 178 -3.73 -3.53 -7.19
CA PHE A 178 -4.31 -2.18 -7.09
C PHE A 178 -3.63 -1.34 -6.01
N ALA A 179 -3.43 -1.88 -4.81
CA ALA A 179 -2.78 -1.17 -3.72
C ALA A 179 -1.27 -0.98 -3.92
N ASP A 180 -0.61 -1.95 -4.57
CA ASP A 180 0.82 -1.92 -4.78
C ASP A 180 1.27 -0.92 -5.84
N ILE A 181 0.48 -0.68 -6.89
CA ILE A 181 0.87 0.25 -7.97
C ILE A 181 1.16 1.65 -7.42
N PRO A 182 0.22 2.38 -6.79
CA PRO A 182 0.52 3.71 -6.28
C PRO A 182 1.50 3.68 -5.09
N THR A 183 1.62 2.55 -4.38
CA THR A 183 2.63 2.38 -3.32
C THR A 183 4.05 2.35 -3.88
N ASN A 184 4.25 1.66 -5.01
CA ASN A 184 5.56 1.45 -5.63
C ASN A 184 5.87 2.46 -6.75
N PHE A 185 4.87 3.04 -7.41
CA PHE A 185 5.01 3.92 -8.57
C PHE A 185 4.30 5.25 -8.27
N ARG A 186 5.09 6.27 -7.97
CA ARG A 186 4.59 7.63 -7.71
C ARG A 186 4.62 8.53 -8.95
N ASP A 187 5.16 8.02 -10.04
CA ASP A 187 5.21 8.67 -11.35
C ASP A 187 4.55 7.74 -12.37
N THR A 188 3.49 8.23 -13.02
CA THR A 188 2.72 7.47 -14.02
C THR A 188 3.52 7.20 -15.28
N ALA A 189 4.57 7.97 -15.57
CA ALA A 189 5.46 7.73 -16.71
C ALA A 189 6.27 6.42 -16.56
N GLU A 190 6.38 5.89 -15.35
CA GLU A 190 7.04 4.61 -15.08
C GLU A 190 6.16 3.39 -15.39
N LEU A 191 4.88 3.61 -15.66
CA LEU A 191 3.87 2.57 -15.89
C LEU A 191 3.55 2.43 -17.38
N PRO A 192 3.25 1.21 -17.86
CA PRO A 192 2.70 1.03 -19.21
C PRO A 192 1.44 1.87 -19.45
N PRO A 193 1.16 2.34 -20.68
CA PRO A 193 0.14 3.39 -20.91
C PRO A 193 -1.26 3.06 -20.39
N SER A 194 -1.73 1.82 -20.55
CA SER A 194 -3.05 1.39 -20.08
C SER A 194 -3.12 1.34 -18.55
N VAL A 195 -2.05 0.88 -17.89
CA VAL A 195 -1.93 0.89 -16.42
C VAL A 195 -1.82 2.33 -15.92
N ALA A 196 -0.98 3.15 -16.55
CA ALA A 196 -0.84 4.58 -16.24
C ALA A 196 -2.20 5.28 -16.30
N ALA A 197 -2.97 5.08 -17.38
CA ALA A 197 -4.31 5.69 -17.54
C ALA A 197 -5.30 5.25 -16.45
N HIS A 198 -5.22 4.00 -15.97
CA HIS A 198 -6.08 3.52 -14.88
C HIS A 198 -5.75 4.17 -13.53
N PHE A 199 -4.47 4.42 -13.24
CA PHE A 199 -4.01 4.93 -11.94
C PHE A 199 -3.73 6.43 -11.90
N ALA A 200 -3.65 7.13 -13.05
CA ALA A 200 -3.37 8.56 -13.10
C ALA A 200 -4.31 9.40 -12.22
N PRO A 201 -5.64 9.16 -12.19
CA PRO A 201 -6.53 9.88 -11.27
C PRO A 201 -6.12 9.78 -9.79
N LEU A 202 -5.50 8.67 -9.38
CA LEU A 202 -5.02 8.46 -8.01
C LEU A 202 -3.59 8.96 -7.77
N ILE A 203 -2.72 8.92 -8.78
CA ILE A 203 -1.29 9.21 -8.63
C ILE A 203 -0.99 10.69 -8.85
N ASP A 204 -1.48 11.27 -9.95
CA ASP A 204 -1.18 12.64 -10.38
C ASP A 204 -2.43 13.54 -10.50
N GLY A 205 -3.62 12.96 -10.33
CA GLY A 205 -4.88 13.70 -10.32
C GLY A 205 -5.43 13.99 -11.72
N ALA A 206 -4.95 13.27 -12.74
CA ALA A 206 -5.52 13.35 -14.07
C ALA A 206 -7.02 12.98 -14.09
N ALA A 207 -7.74 13.48 -15.08
CA ALA A 207 -9.12 13.09 -15.29
C ALA A 207 -9.23 11.58 -15.59
N PHE A 208 -10.32 10.97 -15.14
CA PHE A 208 -10.66 9.60 -15.53
C PHE A 208 -10.81 9.51 -17.06
N PRO A 209 -10.33 8.40 -17.68
CA PRO A 209 -10.62 8.10 -19.08
C PRO A 209 -12.13 8.16 -19.38
N ALA A 210 -12.50 8.63 -20.58
CA ALA A 210 -13.91 8.82 -20.97
C ALA A 210 -14.74 7.52 -20.95
N ASP A 211 -14.07 6.38 -21.06
CA ASP A 211 -14.64 5.03 -21.01
C ASP A 211 -14.43 4.35 -19.65
N PHE A 212 -13.90 5.05 -18.64
CA PHE A 212 -13.70 4.50 -17.29
C PHE A 212 -15.02 4.06 -16.65
N ASP A 213 -16.16 4.62 -17.03
CA ASP A 213 -17.46 4.21 -16.48
C ASP A 213 -18.22 3.21 -17.40
N ARG A 214 -17.67 2.87 -18.59
CA ARG A 214 -18.40 2.09 -19.62
C ARG A 214 -18.30 0.58 -19.46
N GLY A 215 -19.43 -0.10 -19.68
CA GLY A 215 -19.68 -1.52 -19.45
C GLY A 215 -18.53 -2.46 -19.77
N LEU A 216 -18.04 -3.12 -18.72
CA LEU A 216 -17.21 -4.31 -18.85
C LEU A 216 -18.04 -5.55 -18.56
N ALA A 217 -17.68 -6.63 -19.23
CA ALA A 217 -18.22 -7.95 -18.96
C ALA A 217 -17.93 -8.35 -17.51
N ASP A 218 -18.90 -8.96 -16.86
CA ASP A 218 -18.76 -9.54 -15.51
C ASP A 218 -18.03 -10.90 -15.58
N ASP A 219 -17.00 -10.99 -16.42
CA ASP A 219 -16.21 -12.20 -16.60
C ASP A 219 -15.62 -12.59 -15.24
N PRO A 220 -15.79 -13.85 -14.80
CA PRO A 220 -15.30 -14.30 -13.50
C PRO A 220 -13.81 -13.97 -13.30
N TYR A 221 -13.47 -13.54 -12.09
CA TYR A 221 -12.08 -13.36 -11.72
C TYR A 221 -11.40 -14.71 -11.53
N GLU A 222 -10.31 -14.95 -12.27
CA GLU A 222 -9.41 -16.09 -12.08
C GLU A 222 -7.98 -15.60 -11.79
N LEU A 223 -7.47 -15.95 -10.61
CA LEU A 223 -6.11 -15.59 -10.17
C LEU A 223 -5.04 -16.00 -11.20
N ALA A 224 -5.09 -17.25 -11.66
CA ALA A 224 -4.10 -17.77 -12.61
C ALA A 224 -4.16 -17.03 -13.96
N ALA A 225 -5.35 -16.63 -14.43
CA ALA A 225 -5.50 -15.85 -15.65
C ALA A 225 -4.90 -14.45 -15.49
N PHE A 226 -5.13 -13.80 -14.35
CA PHE A 226 -4.54 -12.52 -14.03
C PHE A 226 -3.00 -12.59 -13.95
N GLN A 227 -2.46 -13.57 -13.24
CA GLN A 227 -1.00 -13.77 -13.15
C GLN A 227 -0.36 -14.03 -14.53
N ARG A 228 -1.03 -14.79 -15.42
CA ARG A 228 -0.57 -14.98 -16.81
C ARG A 228 -0.59 -13.69 -17.62
N SER A 229 -1.52 -12.77 -17.36
CA SER A 229 -1.57 -11.47 -18.04
C SER A 229 -0.39 -10.57 -17.66
N LEU A 230 0.17 -10.77 -16.46
CA LEU A 230 1.35 -10.06 -15.95
C LEU A 230 2.67 -10.71 -16.39
N ALA A 231 2.69 -12.03 -16.58
CA ALA A 231 3.87 -12.77 -17.04
C ALA A 231 4.06 -12.60 -18.57
N ALA A 232 4.95 -11.67 -18.94
CA ALA A 232 5.46 -11.48 -20.30
C ALA A 232 6.95 -11.84 -20.36
#